data_AF-A0A7C2WMR0-F1
#
_entry.id   AF-A0A7C2WMR0-F1
#
_cell.length_a   1.000
_cell.length_b   1.000
_cell.length_c   1.000
_cell.angle_alpha   90.00
_cell.angle_beta   90.00
_cell.angle_gamma   90.00
#
_symmetry.space_group_name_H-M   'P 1'
#
loop_
_entity.id
_entity.type
_entity.pdbx_description
1 polymer ?
#
loop_
_entity_poly.entity_id
_entity_poly.type
_entity_poly.pdbx_seq_one_letter_code
_entity_poly.pdbx_strand_id
1 'polypeptide(L)'
;MNCLECGGIYMEKSGNYELVDPYVGKIIIQGVQYYQCDKCENILYSEAMAQAIESERNKRIREILSQFPISDFISAAETASILGISRQALHKNRRINHGFIYQTKICGLTVYLKQSVQHYKKTGDGRFPLYFHGYSLFTEYLKDTIPVRVSPVYDRYPRTIKSGSPFAKGIHVNPKEYNYAN
;
A
#
# COMPACT_ATOMS: atom_id res chain seq x y z
N MET A 1 25.39 -27.13 -10.82
CA MET A 1 25.78 -26.22 -9.72
C MET A 1 25.39 -26.88 -8.40
N ASN A 2 26.19 -26.77 -7.34
CA ASN A 2 25.85 -27.38 -6.04
C ASN A 2 24.90 -26.49 -5.23
N CYS A 3 23.99 -27.09 -4.49
CA CYS A 3 23.08 -26.40 -3.58
C CYS A 3 23.82 -26.01 -2.29
N LEU A 4 23.76 -24.72 -1.94
CA LEU A 4 24.43 -24.18 -0.75
C LEU A 4 23.74 -24.62 0.56
N GLU A 5 22.46 -24.99 0.50
CA GLU A 5 21.69 -25.39 1.68
C GLU A 5 21.92 -26.86 2.08
N CYS A 6 22.06 -27.77 1.11
CA CYS A 6 22.10 -29.22 1.37
C CYS A 6 23.23 -29.98 0.65
N GLY A 7 24.06 -29.30 -0.15
CA GLY A 7 25.11 -29.93 -0.95
C GLY A 7 24.59 -30.81 -2.10
N GLY A 8 23.30 -30.78 -2.42
CA GLY A 8 22.72 -31.43 -3.60
C GLY A 8 23.14 -30.77 -4.91
N ILE A 9 22.61 -31.26 -6.04
CA ILE A 9 22.89 -30.72 -7.37
C ILE A 9 21.64 -30.04 -7.91
N TYR A 10 21.79 -28.81 -8.38
CA TYR A 10 20.76 -28.11 -9.12
C TYR A 10 20.61 -28.69 -10.52
N MET A 11 19.41 -29.19 -10.83
CA MET A 11 19.03 -29.66 -12.16
C MET A 11 18.17 -28.61 -12.86
N GLU A 12 18.41 -28.40 -14.15
CA GLU A 12 17.59 -27.52 -14.96
C GLU A 12 16.21 -28.14 -15.19
N LYS A 13 15.17 -27.33 -15.03
CA LYS A 13 13.77 -27.66 -15.31
C LYS A 13 13.16 -26.56 -16.16
N SER A 14 12.18 -26.95 -16.97
CA SER A 14 11.37 -26.03 -17.75
C SER A 14 9.89 -26.39 -17.55
N GLY A 15 9.05 -25.38 -17.45
CA GLY A 15 7.62 -25.58 -17.26
C GLY A 15 6.92 -24.37 -16.67
N ASN A 16 5.73 -24.64 -16.12
CA ASN A 16 4.97 -23.64 -15.38
C ASN A 16 5.43 -23.65 -13.93
N TYR A 17 5.70 -22.47 -13.39
CA TYR A 17 6.04 -22.29 -11.99
C TYR A 17 4.95 -21.53 -11.25
N GLU A 18 4.52 -22.08 -10.14
CA GLU A 18 3.55 -21.45 -9.25
C GLU A 18 4.27 -20.77 -8.08
N LEU A 19 4.05 -19.47 -7.93
CA LEU A 19 4.60 -18.67 -6.84
C LEU A 19 3.47 -18.08 -6.00
N VAL A 20 3.52 -18.25 -4.69
CA VAL A 20 2.64 -17.52 -3.76
C VAL A 20 3.34 -16.23 -3.33
N ASP A 21 2.95 -15.12 -3.95
CA ASP A 21 3.51 -13.81 -3.66
C ASP A 21 2.80 -13.15 -2.46
N PRO A 22 3.54 -12.56 -1.51
CA PRO A 22 2.96 -11.96 -0.31
C PRO A 22 2.12 -10.71 -0.58
N TYR A 23 2.20 -10.10 -1.77
CA TYR A 23 1.47 -8.87 -2.10
C TYR A 23 0.31 -9.09 -3.06
N VAL A 24 0.46 -9.99 -4.04
CA VAL A 24 -0.58 -10.22 -5.08
C VAL A 24 -1.20 -11.61 -5.05
N GLY A 25 -0.76 -12.47 -4.13
CA GLY A 25 -1.25 -13.84 -4.01
C GLY A 25 -0.61 -14.76 -5.04
N LYS A 26 -1.34 -15.77 -5.50
CA LYS A 26 -0.85 -16.79 -6.43
C LYS A 26 -0.57 -16.20 -7.82
N ILE A 27 0.65 -16.40 -8.30
CA ILE A 27 1.13 -16.05 -9.65
C ILE A 27 1.55 -17.35 -10.35
N ILE A 28 1.21 -17.49 -11.63
CA ILE A 28 1.66 -18.59 -12.48
C ILE A 28 2.58 -18.02 -13.55
N ILE A 29 3.83 -18.45 -13.57
CA ILE A 29 4.83 -18.08 -14.58
C ILE A 29 4.93 -19.21 -15.59
N GLN A 30 4.63 -18.94 -16.86
CA GLN A 30 4.58 -19.95 -17.91
C GLN A 30 5.90 -20.05 -18.67
N GLY A 31 6.30 -21.29 -18.97
CA GLY A 31 7.37 -21.57 -19.93
C GLY A 31 8.75 -21.02 -19.57
N VAL A 32 9.09 -20.96 -18.28
CA VAL A 32 10.39 -20.44 -17.82
C VAL A 32 11.34 -21.57 -17.44
N GLN A 33 12.62 -21.35 -17.72
CA GLN A 33 13.71 -22.20 -17.25
C GLN A 33 14.08 -21.82 -15.81
N TYR A 34 14.22 -22.82 -14.96
CA TYR A 34 14.63 -22.67 -13.57
C TYR A 34 15.44 -23.86 -13.11
N TYR A 35 16.12 -23.71 -11.98
CA TYR A 35 16.90 -24.80 -11.42
C TYR A 35 16.26 -25.27 -10.11
N GLN A 36 16.13 -26.58 -9.94
CA GLN A 36 15.63 -27.19 -8.71
C GLN A 36 16.66 -28.16 -8.15
N CYS A 37 16.94 -28.07 -6.86
CA CYS A 37 17.83 -29.02 -6.19
C CYS A 37 17.17 -30.40 -6.13
N ASP A 38 17.93 -31.43 -6.49
CA ASP A 38 17.54 -32.84 -6.43
C ASP A 38 17.24 -33.36 -5.01
N LYS A 39 17.79 -32.74 -3.97
CA LYS A 39 17.66 -33.20 -2.56
C LYS A 39 16.65 -32.42 -1.73
N CYS A 40 16.79 -31.10 -1.67
CA CYS A 40 15.96 -30.25 -0.80
C CYS A 40 14.87 -29.47 -1.55
N GLU A 41 14.75 -29.69 -2.85
CA GLU A 41 13.77 -29.04 -3.72
C GLU A 41 13.88 -27.50 -3.78
N ASN A 42 14.94 -26.91 -3.20
CA ASN A 42 15.21 -25.48 -3.28
C ASN A 42 15.27 -25.04 -4.75
N ILE A 43 14.77 -23.84 -5.03
CA ILE A 43 14.65 -23.30 -6.37
C ILE A 43 15.60 -22.12 -6.51
N LEU A 44 16.44 -22.20 -7.54
CA LEU A 44 17.29 -21.11 -7.95
C LEU A 44 16.70 -20.50 -9.22
N TYR A 45 16.27 -19.24 -9.10
CA TYR A 45 15.68 -18.50 -10.22
C TYR A 45 16.76 -18.12 -11.23
N SER A 46 16.49 -18.41 -12.50
CA SER A 46 17.23 -17.80 -13.60
C SER A 46 16.91 -16.31 -13.70
N GLU A 47 17.76 -15.53 -14.36
CA GLU A 47 17.49 -14.11 -14.62
C GLU A 47 16.15 -13.92 -15.35
N ALA A 48 15.90 -14.72 -16.39
CA ALA A 48 14.65 -14.69 -17.15
C ALA A 48 13.42 -14.97 -16.25
N MET A 49 13.53 -15.96 -15.35
CA MET A 49 12.45 -16.27 -14.41
C MET A 49 12.23 -15.15 -13.40
N ALA A 50 13.29 -14.56 -12.84
CA ALA A 50 13.17 -13.44 -11.92
C ALA A 50 12.48 -12.23 -12.57
N GLN A 51 12.87 -11.89 -13.81
CA GLN A 51 12.22 -10.85 -14.59
C GLN A 51 10.75 -11.17 -14.91
N ALA A 52 10.44 -12.43 -15.22
CA ALA A 52 9.07 -12.87 -15.47
C ALA A 52 8.19 -12.77 -14.20
N ILE A 53 8.73 -13.15 -13.04
CA ILE A 53 8.07 -12.99 -11.73
C ILE A 53 7.77 -11.51 -11.46
N GLU A 54 8.74 -10.63 -11.63
CA GLU A 54 8.54 -9.19 -11.42
C GLU A 54 7.52 -8.59 -12.38
N SER A 55 7.56 -9.00 -13.65
CA SER A 55 6.64 -8.53 -14.68
C SER A 55 5.20 -8.93 -14.38
N GLU A 56 4.95 -10.20 -14.05
CA GLU A 56 3.61 -10.68 -13.68
C GLU A 56 3.14 -10.08 -12.34
N ARG A 57 4.02 -9.92 -11.35
CA ARG A 57 3.70 -9.20 -10.10
C ARG A 57 3.24 -7.78 -10.41
N ASN A 58 4.01 -7.01 -11.19
CA ASN A 58 3.69 -5.62 -11.50
C ASN A 58 2.42 -5.49 -12.35
N LYS A 59 2.17 -6.44 -13.25
CA LYS A 59 0.90 -6.53 -13.99
C LYS A 59 -0.26 -6.75 -13.03
N ARG A 60 -0.16 -7.72 -12.12
CA ARG A 60 -1.22 -8.03 -11.16
C ARG A 60 -1.49 -6.89 -10.18
N ILE A 61 -0.44 -6.20 -9.69
CA ILE A 61 -0.59 -4.98 -8.88
C ILE A 61 -1.38 -3.93 -9.66
N ARG A 62 -1.06 -3.67 -10.93
CA ARG A 62 -1.78 -2.69 -11.75
C ARG A 62 -3.24 -3.06 -11.96
N GLU A 63 -3.52 -4.34 -12.24
CA GLU A 63 -4.89 -4.84 -12.34
C GLU A 63 -5.67 -4.58 -11.06
N ILE A 64 -5.11 -4.94 -9.90
CA ILE A 64 -5.77 -4.72 -8.60
C ILE A 64 -5.97 -3.22 -8.34
N LEU A 65 -4.94 -2.39 -8.54
CA LEU A 65 -5.04 -0.94 -8.32
C LEU A 65 -6.07 -0.27 -9.24
N SER A 66 -6.30 -0.79 -10.45
CA SER A 66 -7.34 -0.26 -11.35
C SER A 66 -8.77 -0.46 -10.84
N GLN A 67 -8.97 -1.36 -9.87
CA GLN A 67 -10.27 -1.62 -9.26
C GLN A 67 -10.57 -0.69 -8.08
N PHE A 68 -9.56 0.02 -7.54
CA PHE A 68 -9.75 0.96 -6.45
C PHE A 68 -10.46 2.24 -6.96
N PRO A 69 -11.36 2.83 -6.16
CA PRO A 69 -12.01 4.07 -6.52
C PRO A 69 -10.99 5.22 -6.58
N ILE A 70 -11.24 6.19 -7.46
CA ILE A 70 -10.36 7.35 -7.66
C ILE A 70 -10.17 8.13 -6.35
N SER A 71 -11.16 8.13 -5.45
CA SER A 71 -11.10 8.77 -4.13
C SER A 71 -10.03 8.21 -3.20
N ASP A 72 -9.57 6.98 -3.43
CA ASP A 72 -8.53 6.34 -2.60
C ASP A 72 -7.11 6.76 -3.04
N PHE A 73 -7.01 7.47 -4.17
CA PHE A 73 -5.75 7.97 -4.69
C PHE A 73 -5.54 9.43 -4.34
N ILE A 74 -4.28 9.77 -4.09
CA ILE A 74 -3.83 11.12 -3.80
C ILE A 74 -2.73 11.54 -4.77
N SER A 75 -2.63 12.84 -4.99
CA SER A 75 -1.64 13.44 -5.88
C SER A 75 -0.21 13.34 -5.31
N ALA A 76 0.79 13.56 -6.16
CA ALA A 76 2.18 13.67 -5.73
C ALA A 76 2.40 14.81 -4.71
N ALA A 77 1.66 15.91 -4.84
CA ALA A 77 1.77 17.05 -3.92
C ALA A 77 1.26 16.69 -2.52
N GLU A 78 0.08 16.05 -2.43
CA GLU A 78 -0.47 15.56 -1.17
C GLU A 78 0.41 14.47 -0.55
N THR A 79 0.92 13.56 -1.37
CA THR A 79 1.84 12.52 -0.92
C THR A 79 3.09 13.11 -0.28
N ALA A 80 3.72 14.09 -0.94
CA ALA A 80 4.87 14.80 -0.38
C ALA A 80 4.54 15.50 0.94
N SER A 81 3.38 16.15 1.02
CA SER A 81 2.87 16.79 2.25
C SER A 81 2.67 15.78 3.40
N ILE A 82 2.02 14.64 3.13
CA ILE A 82 1.81 13.58 4.14
C ILE A 82 3.15 13.04 4.65
N LEU A 83 4.11 12.82 3.75
CA LEU A 83 5.44 12.31 4.10
C LEU A 83 6.35 13.37 4.74
N GLY A 84 5.96 14.65 4.73
CA GLY A 84 6.78 15.74 5.28
C GLY A 84 8.04 16.02 4.46
N ILE A 85 8.00 15.79 3.15
CA ILE A 85 9.13 16.01 2.23
C ILE A 85 8.74 16.94 1.08
N SER A 86 9.73 17.52 0.40
CA SER A 86 9.46 18.31 -0.81
C SER A 86 9.04 17.42 -1.99
N ARG A 87 8.30 17.99 -2.95
CA ARG A 87 7.92 17.28 -4.20
C ARG A 87 9.14 16.78 -4.98
N GLN A 88 10.24 17.55 -4.98
CA GLN A 88 11.49 17.14 -5.62
C GLN A 88 12.14 15.97 -4.89
N ALA A 89 12.11 15.95 -3.55
CA ALA A 89 12.60 14.84 -2.76
C ALA A 89 11.77 13.57 -2.98
N LEU A 90 10.44 13.69 -3.11
CA LEU A 90 9.56 12.57 -3.47
C LEU A 90 10.01 11.91 -4.78
N HIS A 91 10.22 12.71 -5.83
CA HIS A 91 10.63 12.20 -7.15
C HIS A 91 12.05 11.60 -7.16
N LYS A 92 12.95 12.10 -6.30
CA LYS A 92 14.32 11.57 -6.17
C LYS A 92 14.41 10.39 -5.19
N ASN A 93 13.34 10.05 -4.48
CA ASN A 93 13.38 9.02 -3.46
C ASN A 93 13.48 7.62 -4.09
N ARG A 94 14.66 7.00 -3.94
CA ARG A 94 14.95 5.66 -4.49
C ARG A 94 13.92 4.61 -4.03
N ARG A 95 13.51 4.60 -2.77
CA ARG A 95 12.57 3.59 -2.25
C ARG A 95 11.19 3.73 -2.90
N ILE A 96 10.71 4.96 -3.04
CA ILE A 96 9.41 5.24 -3.69
C ILE A 96 9.48 4.84 -5.17
N ASN A 97 10.57 5.21 -5.85
CA ASN A 97 10.80 4.82 -7.25
C ASN A 97 10.95 3.31 -7.44
N HIS A 98 11.37 2.58 -6.40
CA HIS A 98 11.43 1.12 -6.36
C HIS A 98 10.11 0.46 -5.94
N GLY A 99 9.00 1.21 -5.87
CA GLY A 99 7.67 0.65 -5.63
C GLY A 99 7.35 0.33 -4.16
N PHE A 100 8.06 0.94 -3.20
CA PHE A 100 7.68 0.82 -1.78
C PHE A 100 6.36 1.54 -1.44
N ILE A 101 5.79 2.29 -2.37
CA ILE A 101 4.45 2.85 -2.27
C ILE A 101 3.69 2.43 -3.52
N TYR A 102 2.46 1.94 -3.36
CA TYR A 102 1.60 1.63 -4.49
C TYR A 102 1.21 2.91 -5.23
N GLN A 103 1.49 2.93 -6.53
CA GLN A 103 1.21 4.04 -7.42
C GLN A 103 0.64 3.54 -8.74
N THR A 104 -0.17 4.37 -9.38
CA THR A 104 -0.71 4.13 -10.72
C THR A 104 -0.76 5.42 -11.52
N LYS A 105 -1.12 5.34 -12.80
CA LYS A 105 -1.33 6.50 -13.65
C LYS A 105 -2.81 6.67 -13.94
N ILE A 106 -3.35 7.84 -13.60
CA ILE A 106 -4.73 8.24 -13.96
C ILE A 106 -4.61 9.51 -14.81
N CYS A 107 -5.16 9.48 -16.02
CA CYS A 107 -5.07 10.59 -16.98
C CYS A 107 -3.63 11.09 -17.22
N GLY A 108 -2.66 10.17 -17.27
CA GLY A 108 -1.24 10.49 -17.47
C GLY A 108 -0.51 11.00 -16.21
N LEU A 109 -1.22 11.25 -15.11
CA LEU A 109 -0.64 11.71 -13.85
C LEU A 109 -0.36 10.54 -12.92
N THR A 110 0.83 10.53 -12.30
CA THR A 110 1.15 9.57 -11.23
C THR A 110 0.41 9.94 -9.96
N VAL A 111 -0.41 9.00 -9.48
CA VAL A 111 -1.15 9.09 -8.23
C VAL A 111 -0.78 7.93 -7.33
N TYR A 112 -0.93 8.11 -6.03
CA TYR A 112 -0.48 7.17 -5.00
C TYR A 112 -1.68 6.69 -4.19
N LEU A 113 -1.70 5.40 -3.84
CA LEU A 113 -2.74 4.86 -2.98
C LEU A 113 -2.58 5.44 -1.57
N LYS A 114 -3.60 6.16 -1.08
CA LYS A 114 -3.54 6.90 0.18
C LYS A 114 -3.15 6.03 1.37
N GLN A 115 -3.72 4.83 1.47
CA GLN A 115 -3.41 3.86 2.53
C GLN A 115 -1.93 3.43 2.48
N SER A 116 -1.39 3.20 1.28
CA SER A 116 0.02 2.82 1.09
C SER A 116 0.96 3.94 1.55
N VAL A 117 0.65 5.19 1.24
CA VAL A 117 1.43 6.36 1.69
C VAL A 117 1.42 6.47 3.21
N GLN A 118 0.26 6.29 3.84
CA GLN A 118 0.13 6.31 5.31
C GLN A 118 0.91 5.16 5.96
N HIS A 119 0.89 3.97 5.35
CA HIS A 119 1.65 2.82 5.83
C HIS A 119 3.16 3.06 5.71
N TYR A 120 3.61 3.57 4.56
CA TYR A 120 5.01 3.95 4.34
C TYR A 120 5.51 4.99 5.35
N LYS A 121 4.67 5.99 5.68
CA LYS A 121 5.02 6.98 6.71
C LYS A 121 5.31 6.34 8.08
N LYS A 122 4.61 5.25 8.41
CA LYS A 122 4.74 4.57 9.71
C LYS A 122 5.90 3.58 9.73
N THR A 123 6.11 2.81 8.66
CA THR A 123 7.01 1.64 8.65
C THR A 123 8.22 1.81 7.72
N GLY A 124 8.20 2.79 6.82
CA GLY A 124 9.13 2.90 5.71
C GLY A 124 8.85 1.93 4.55
N ASP A 125 7.77 1.15 4.61
CA ASP A 125 7.32 0.26 3.54
C ASP A 125 5.80 0.33 3.41
N GLY A 126 5.33 0.92 2.32
CA GLY A 126 3.91 1.11 2.04
C GLY A 126 3.25 -0.08 1.37
N ARG A 127 4.00 -1.17 1.13
CA ARG A 127 3.47 -2.39 0.54
C ARG A 127 2.71 -3.18 1.59
N PHE A 128 1.57 -3.72 1.19
CA PHE A 128 0.73 -4.59 2.01
C PHE A 128 -0.04 -5.55 1.08
N PRO A 129 -0.47 -6.74 1.56
CA PRO A 129 -1.22 -7.68 0.74
C PRO A 129 -2.45 -7.06 0.05
N LEU A 130 -2.42 -6.97 -1.27
CA LEU A 130 -3.51 -6.43 -2.10
C LEU A 130 -4.57 -7.50 -2.44
N TYR A 131 -4.19 -8.78 -2.46
CA TYR A 131 -5.11 -9.87 -2.81
C TYR A 131 -6.22 -10.11 -1.77
N PHE A 132 -6.01 -9.71 -0.51
CA PHE A 132 -7.07 -9.71 0.51
C PHE A 132 -7.98 -8.47 0.44
N HIS A 133 -7.52 -7.42 -0.23
CA HIS A 133 -8.25 -6.17 -0.42
C HIS A 133 -8.92 -6.10 -1.79
N GLY A 134 -9.03 -7.24 -2.49
CA GLY A 134 -9.93 -7.34 -3.62
C GLY A 134 -11.27 -6.85 -3.13
N TYR A 135 -11.69 -5.68 -3.61
CA TYR A 135 -13.00 -5.14 -3.37
C TYR A 135 -13.97 -6.28 -3.70
N SER A 136 -14.45 -7.00 -2.69
CA SER A 136 -15.68 -7.74 -2.87
C SER A 136 -16.63 -6.65 -3.30
N LEU A 137 -17.18 -6.80 -4.50
CA LEU A 137 -18.37 -6.08 -4.91
C LEU A 137 -19.49 -6.45 -3.92
N PHE A 138 -19.42 -5.94 -2.70
CA PHE A 138 -20.59 -5.60 -1.89
C PHE A 138 -21.15 -4.28 -2.45
N THR A 139 -21.26 -4.21 -3.77
CA THR A 139 -22.40 -3.58 -4.41
C THR A 139 -23.55 -4.59 -4.34
N GLU A 140 -23.98 -4.91 -3.12
CA GLU A 140 -25.41 -5.04 -2.89
C GLU A 140 -25.95 -3.62 -3.07
N TYR A 141 -26.16 -3.26 -4.34
CA TYR A 141 -27.10 -2.21 -4.66
C TYR A 141 -28.40 -2.61 -3.97
N LEU A 142 -28.69 -1.92 -2.87
CA LEU A 142 -29.95 -1.23 -2.64
C LEU A 142 -30.83 -1.27 -3.90
N LYS A 143 -31.50 -2.40 -4.13
CA LYS A 143 -32.64 -2.48 -5.04
C LYS A 143 -33.84 -2.28 -4.15
N ASP A 144 -34.29 -1.04 -4.15
CA ASP A 144 -35.67 -0.65 -3.91
C ASP A 144 -36.30 -1.14 -2.61
N THR A 145 -36.05 -0.42 -1.51
CA THR A 145 -37.16 -0.06 -0.60
C THR A 145 -36.81 1.15 0.27
N ILE A 146 -37.47 2.28 -0.07
CA ILE A 146 -38.10 3.26 0.83
C ILE A 146 -37.17 4.09 1.76
N PRO A 147 -37.25 5.44 1.71
CA PRO A 147 -36.38 6.31 2.50
C PRO A 147 -36.82 6.32 3.97
N VAL A 148 -35.87 6.13 4.88
CA VAL A 148 -36.09 6.40 6.30
C VAL A 148 -35.16 7.51 6.75
N ARG A 149 -35.70 8.72 6.95
CA ARG A 149 -35.11 9.67 7.88
C ARG A 149 -35.43 9.19 9.29
N VAL A 150 -34.45 8.61 9.97
CA VAL A 150 -34.37 8.73 11.44
C VAL A 150 -32.96 9.18 11.77
N SER A 151 -32.84 10.35 12.40
CA SER A 151 -31.61 10.72 13.10
C SER A 151 -31.49 9.86 14.37
N PRO A 152 -30.36 9.19 14.61
CA PRO A 152 -29.87 8.95 15.95
C PRO A 152 -28.90 10.10 16.24
N VAL A 153 -29.34 11.18 16.90
CA VAL A 153 -29.22 11.27 18.37
C VAL A 153 -28.11 10.32 18.83
N TYR A 154 -26.88 10.83 18.84
CA TYR A 154 -25.77 10.15 19.50
C TYR A 154 -26.21 9.89 20.93
N ASP A 155 -26.42 8.62 21.23
CA ASP A 155 -26.62 8.15 22.58
C ASP A 155 -25.47 8.62 23.44
N ARG A 156 -25.89 9.29 24.51
CA ARG A 156 -25.09 9.83 25.58
C ARG A 156 -24.30 8.69 26.21
N TYR A 157 -22.97 8.74 26.12
CA TYR A 157 -22.17 8.20 27.22
C TYR A 157 -22.32 9.13 28.42
N PRO A 158 -22.73 8.65 29.60
CA PRO A 158 -22.62 9.44 30.81
C PRO A 158 -21.13 9.58 31.15
N ARG A 159 -20.54 10.73 30.81
CA ARG A 159 -19.35 11.18 31.53
C ARG A 159 -19.83 11.62 32.91
N THR A 160 -19.52 10.80 33.92
CA THR A 160 -19.54 11.25 35.32
C THR A 160 -18.59 12.43 35.45
N ILE A 161 -19.16 13.64 35.50
CA ILE A 161 -18.46 14.84 35.93
C ILE A 161 -18.24 14.67 37.43
N LYS A 162 -17.01 14.31 37.83
CA LYS A 162 -16.59 14.52 39.22
C LYS A 162 -16.44 16.03 39.41
N SER A 163 -17.43 16.61 40.07
CA SER A 163 -17.41 17.97 40.59
C SER A 163 -16.36 18.07 41.71
N GLY A 164 -15.33 18.86 41.46
CA GLY A 164 -14.26 19.17 42.42
C GLY A 164 -13.21 20.07 41.78
N SER A 165 -13.54 21.35 41.65
CA SER A 165 -12.60 22.45 41.37
C SER A 165 -11.55 22.51 42.52
N PRO A 166 -10.38 23.20 42.42
CA PRO A 166 -10.28 24.62 42.03
C PRO A 166 -8.90 25.07 41.49
N PHE A 167 -8.75 25.40 40.20
CA PHE A 167 -7.70 26.37 39.81
C PHE A 167 -8.22 27.30 38.73
N ALA A 168 -8.60 28.49 39.22
CA ALA A 168 -8.74 29.71 38.46
C ALA A 168 -7.37 30.36 38.20
N LYS A 169 -7.38 31.32 37.27
CA LYS A 169 -6.30 32.23 36.80
C LYS A 169 -5.42 31.59 35.71
N GLY A 170 -5.50 31.93 34.43
CA GLY A 170 -5.88 33.19 33.78
C GLY A 170 -4.60 33.90 33.31
N ILE A 171 -4.25 33.80 32.02
CA ILE A 171 -3.40 34.78 31.32
C ILE A 171 -3.90 34.87 29.87
N HIS A 172 -4.48 36.01 29.52
CA HIS A 172 -4.64 36.45 28.13
C HIS A 172 -3.24 36.80 27.60
N VAL A 173 -2.81 36.17 26.50
CA VAL A 173 -1.68 36.66 25.72
C VAL A 173 -2.19 36.96 24.32
N ASN A 174 -2.15 38.24 23.97
CA ASN A 174 -2.40 38.75 22.64
C ASN A 174 -1.09 39.37 22.14
N PRO A 175 -0.37 38.74 21.21
CA PRO A 175 0.69 39.40 20.47
C PRO A 175 0.18 39.70 19.06
N LYS A 176 -0.21 40.97 18.89
CA LYS A 176 0.02 41.67 17.62
C LYS A 176 1.48 41.52 17.21
N GLU A 177 1.71 41.66 15.90
CA GLU A 177 2.98 41.96 15.24
C GLU A 177 3.95 40.80 15.03
N TYR A 178 3.88 40.21 13.83
CA TYR A 178 5.09 39.96 13.06
C TYR A 178 4.93 40.58 11.67
N ASN A 179 5.33 41.86 11.58
CA ASN A 179 5.72 42.47 10.32
C ASN A 179 7.10 41.92 9.94
N TYR A 180 7.21 41.27 8.78
CA TYR A 180 8.48 41.20 8.07
C TYR A 180 8.34 42.03 6.81
N ALA A 181 9.04 43.16 6.80
CA ALA A 181 9.26 44.00 5.64
C ALA A 181 10.43 43.44 4.81
N ASN A 182 10.28 43.58 3.49
CA ASN A 182 11.25 43.51 2.38
C ASN A 182 11.97 42.19 2.09
#